data_AF-A0A0F9AK47-F1
#
_entry.id   AF-A0A0F9AK47-F1
#
_cell.length_a   1.000
_cell.length_b   1.000
_cell.length_c   1.000
_cell.angle_alpha   90.00
_cell.angle_beta   90.00
_cell.angle_gamma   90.00
#
_symmetry.space_group_name_H-M   'P 1'
#
loop_
_entity.id
_entity.type
_entity.pdbx_description
1 polymer ?
#
loop_
_entity_poly.entity_id
_entity_poly.type
_entity_poly.pdbx_seq_one_letter_code
_entity_poly.pdbx_strand_id
1 'polypeptide(L)'
;MALNLGMVRPGSTILIPFNAFDSNDPAASVVVSDFVLADIGIYKGTSMDERGSTTGVVLLDTDGIDIDGAVGIHGFSIDLSSNATAGFYAAGSHYYVTVGPITIDAGTINFVAATFSIGYPEAIINTTIASVTNQTQFILTDGPAEADVLIGCPLLFHDVASALQLSIGYVTDYIVTTKEVICTDPGGFTFVATDNVSIMMRTNVHAVQATTQAAADLATLLNAIPTTAMRGTDSAALASVATETRLAELDAANLPAVTDATKAKTDNLNFGVTGKVDSNITHVNETEVDGT
;
A
#
# COMPACT_ATOMS: atom_id res chain seq x y z
N MET A 1 31.79 4.80 -28.69
CA MET A 1 30.78 3.91 -28.09
C MET A 1 29.83 4.80 -27.30
N ALA A 2 28.51 4.67 -27.46
CA ALA A 2 27.56 5.49 -26.71
C ALA A 2 27.34 4.92 -25.30
N LEU A 3 27.13 5.79 -24.31
CA LEU A 3 26.78 5.39 -22.95
C LEU A 3 25.34 4.87 -22.91
N ASN A 4 25.11 3.68 -22.36
CA ASN A 4 23.75 3.20 -22.11
C ASN A 4 23.42 3.37 -20.62
N LEU A 5 22.49 4.29 -20.32
CA LEU A 5 22.03 4.55 -18.96
C LEU A 5 20.92 3.60 -18.52
N GLY A 6 20.39 2.78 -19.44
CA GLY A 6 19.29 1.86 -19.17
C GLY A 6 17.97 2.59 -18.90
N MET A 7 17.22 2.06 -17.93
CA MET A 7 15.96 2.66 -17.47
C MET A 7 16.24 3.75 -16.43
N VAL A 8 15.77 4.97 -16.68
CA VAL A 8 15.91 6.10 -15.77
C VAL A 8 14.55 6.56 -15.28
N ARG A 9 14.49 6.99 -14.02
CA ARG A 9 13.25 7.39 -13.37
C ARG A 9 12.67 8.65 -14.04
N PRO A 10 11.34 8.74 -14.24
CA PRO A 10 10.68 9.98 -14.66
C PRO A 10 11.07 11.16 -13.76
N GLY A 11 11.26 12.33 -14.37
CA GLY A 11 11.60 13.56 -13.65
C GLY A 11 12.99 13.62 -13.03
N SER A 12 13.84 12.59 -13.21
CA SER A 12 15.21 12.60 -12.71
C SER A 12 16.15 13.50 -13.54
N THR A 13 17.24 13.98 -12.93
CA THR A 13 18.35 14.57 -13.67
C THR A 13 19.38 13.49 -14.00
N ILE A 14 19.72 13.34 -15.27
CA ILE A 14 20.72 12.38 -15.75
C ILE A 14 22.02 13.09 -16.13
N LEU A 15 23.15 12.41 -15.93
CA LEU A 15 24.48 12.89 -16.23
C LEU A 15 25.04 12.15 -17.44
N ILE A 16 25.56 12.87 -18.43
CA ILE A 16 26.14 12.29 -19.64
C ILE A 16 27.57 12.79 -19.79
N PRO A 17 28.55 12.04 -19.27
CA PRO A 17 29.96 12.29 -19.54
C PRO A 17 30.37 11.73 -20.90
N PHE A 18 31.35 12.37 -21.52
CA PHE A 18 32.06 11.84 -22.68
C PHE A 18 33.51 12.30 -22.68
N ASN A 19 34.35 11.61 -23.43
CA ASN A 19 35.78 11.87 -23.51
C ASN A 19 36.21 12.26 -24.92
N ALA A 20 37.28 13.04 -25.00
CA ALA A 20 37.92 13.46 -26.25
C ALA A 20 39.43 13.20 -26.19
N PHE A 21 39.97 12.66 -27.29
CA PHE A 21 41.38 12.32 -27.43
C PHE A 21 41.96 12.91 -28.71
N ASP A 22 43.27 13.15 -28.68
CA ASP A 22 44.06 13.62 -29.82
C ASP A 22 44.10 12.54 -30.92
N SER A 23 43.92 12.94 -32.18
CA SER A 23 43.93 12.03 -33.32
C SER A 23 45.35 11.62 -33.73
N ASN A 24 46.35 12.44 -33.44
CA ASN A 24 47.77 12.21 -33.65
C ASN A 24 48.43 11.45 -32.49
N ASP A 25 47.95 11.61 -31.26
CA ASP A 25 48.35 10.82 -30.08
C ASP A 25 47.13 10.32 -29.28
N PRO A 26 46.60 9.12 -29.58
CA PRO A 26 45.42 8.58 -28.89
C PRO A 26 45.57 8.35 -27.38
N ALA A 27 46.76 8.54 -26.81
CA ALA A 27 46.99 8.53 -25.36
C ALA A 27 46.82 9.91 -24.70
N ALA A 28 46.69 10.99 -25.49
CA ALA A 28 46.53 12.35 -25.02
C ALA A 28 45.06 12.77 -25.02
N SER A 29 44.60 13.31 -23.89
CA SER A 29 43.29 13.96 -23.76
C SER A 29 43.33 15.37 -24.35
N VAL A 30 42.24 15.80 -24.99
CA VAL A 30 42.14 17.13 -25.63
C VAL A 30 40.87 17.87 -25.23
N VAL A 31 40.92 19.20 -25.28
CA VAL A 31 39.78 20.07 -25.02
C VAL A 31 38.87 20.11 -26.27
N VAL A 32 37.56 20.01 -26.08
CA VAL A 32 36.56 20.30 -27.12
C VAL A 32 36.45 21.81 -27.29
N SER A 33 36.42 22.33 -28.51
CA SER A 33 36.18 23.77 -28.73
C SER A 33 34.71 24.05 -29.08
N ASP A 34 34.21 25.19 -28.60
CA ASP A 34 32.90 25.77 -28.94
C ASP A 34 31.67 24.90 -28.60
N PHE A 35 31.77 23.99 -27.62
CA PHE A 35 30.63 23.18 -27.20
C PHE A 35 29.57 24.02 -26.50
N VAL A 36 28.36 24.02 -27.04
CA VAL A 36 27.21 24.75 -26.51
C VAL A 36 25.96 23.88 -26.45
N LEU A 37 24.93 24.34 -25.73
CA LEU A 37 23.66 23.61 -25.59
C LEU A 37 22.98 23.29 -26.92
N ALA A 38 23.22 24.11 -27.96
CA ALA A 38 22.64 23.89 -29.30
C ALA A 38 23.24 22.69 -30.03
N ASP A 39 24.41 22.20 -29.60
CA ASP A 39 25.05 21.02 -30.20
C ASP A 39 24.50 19.72 -29.61
N ILE A 40 23.62 19.79 -28.60
CA ILE A 40 23.04 18.64 -27.92
C ILE A 40 21.65 18.36 -28.51
N GLY A 41 21.55 17.26 -29.25
CA GLY A 41 20.29 16.75 -29.78
C GLY A 41 19.72 15.66 -28.87
N ILE A 42 18.41 15.70 -28.60
CA ILE A 42 17.71 14.65 -27.86
C ILE A 42 16.55 14.17 -28.72
N TYR A 43 16.55 12.89 -29.06
CA TYR A 43 15.59 12.28 -29.97
C TYR A 43 14.77 11.22 -29.23
N LYS A 44 13.46 11.21 -29.46
CA LYS A 44 12.51 10.27 -28.86
C LYS A 44 12.08 9.20 -29.86
N GLY A 45 11.99 7.97 -29.37
CA GLY A 45 11.37 6.85 -30.05
C GLY A 45 12.14 6.38 -31.29
N THR A 46 11.44 5.64 -32.15
CA THR A 46 11.98 5.13 -33.42
C THR A 46 11.76 6.08 -34.59
N SER A 47 10.85 7.05 -34.45
CA SER A 47 10.63 8.17 -35.37
C SER A 47 11.74 9.22 -35.31
N MET A 48 12.58 9.18 -34.26
CA MET A 48 13.63 10.17 -33.99
C MET A 48 13.05 11.59 -33.91
N ASP A 49 11.98 11.77 -33.11
CA ASP A 49 11.40 13.09 -32.89
C ASP A 49 12.34 13.90 -32.00
N GLU A 50 12.90 14.97 -32.55
CA GLU A 50 13.84 15.83 -31.85
C GLU A 50 13.13 16.72 -30.81
N ARG A 51 13.76 16.90 -29.65
CA ARG A 51 13.31 17.85 -28.64
C ARG A 51 13.51 19.27 -29.14
N GLY A 52 12.42 20.02 -29.29
CA GLY A 52 12.47 21.41 -29.77
C GLY A 52 13.00 22.46 -28.77
N SER A 53 13.57 22.07 -27.64
CA SER A 53 14.07 23.00 -26.61
C SER A 53 15.31 22.44 -25.92
N THR A 54 16.21 23.34 -25.50
CA THR A 54 17.39 23.07 -24.68
C THR A 54 17.16 23.34 -23.19
N THR A 55 15.97 23.81 -22.79
CA THR A 55 15.65 24.05 -21.37
C THR A 55 15.80 22.77 -20.55
N GLY A 56 16.46 22.85 -19.40
CA GLY A 56 16.75 21.67 -18.57
C GLY A 56 18.01 20.91 -19.00
N VAL A 57 18.71 21.35 -20.05
CA VAL A 57 20.07 20.87 -20.37
C VAL A 57 21.08 21.86 -19.81
N VAL A 58 22.10 21.36 -19.11
CA VAL A 58 23.13 22.18 -18.46
C VAL A 58 24.50 21.57 -18.70
N LEU A 59 25.46 22.36 -19.16
CA LEU A 59 26.87 21.95 -19.25
C LEU A 59 27.46 21.82 -17.84
N LEU A 60 28.27 20.80 -17.57
CA LEU A 60 28.70 20.45 -16.20
C LEU A 60 29.84 21.30 -15.63
N ASP A 61 30.24 22.35 -16.32
CA ASP A 61 31.31 23.25 -15.87
C ASP A 61 31.00 24.71 -16.22
N THR A 62 31.54 25.63 -15.40
CA THR A 62 31.36 27.10 -15.50
C THR A 62 32.12 27.69 -16.69
N ASP A 63 33.20 27.02 -17.12
CA ASP A 63 34.03 27.37 -18.28
C ASP A 63 33.44 26.76 -19.57
N GLY A 64 32.51 25.82 -19.40
CA GLY A 64 31.63 25.27 -20.45
C GLY A 64 32.11 23.97 -21.09
N ILE A 65 33.22 23.36 -20.66
CA ILE A 65 33.86 22.33 -21.48
C ILE A 65 34.37 21.12 -20.67
N ASP A 66 35.24 21.31 -19.68
CA ASP A 66 35.90 20.20 -18.96
C ASP A 66 35.34 20.02 -17.54
N ILE A 67 35.07 18.78 -17.13
CA ILE A 67 34.60 18.49 -15.77
C ILE A 67 35.76 18.66 -14.78
N ASP A 68 35.61 19.58 -13.81
CA ASP A 68 36.60 19.83 -12.75
C ASP A 68 38.00 20.19 -13.30
N GLY A 69 38.05 20.85 -14.47
CA GLY A 69 39.30 21.22 -15.15
C GLY A 69 40.12 20.03 -15.68
N ALA A 70 39.54 18.83 -15.70
CA ALA A 70 40.19 17.64 -16.24
C ALA A 70 40.06 17.59 -17.77
N VAL A 71 41.13 17.99 -18.46
CA VAL A 71 41.20 18.01 -19.93
C VAL A 71 40.74 16.68 -20.54
N GLY A 72 39.84 16.78 -21.52
CA GLY A 72 39.31 15.66 -22.28
C GLY A 72 38.25 14.83 -21.58
N ILE A 73 37.77 15.30 -20.43
CA ILE A 73 36.56 14.79 -19.77
C ILE A 73 35.51 15.89 -19.82
N HIS A 74 34.47 15.65 -20.60
CA HIS A 74 33.40 16.60 -20.83
C HIS A 74 32.07 16.03 -20.35
N GLY A 75 31.05 16.89 -20.24
CA GLY A 75 29.70 16.39 -20.07
C GLY A 75 28.66 17.46 -19.86
N PHE A 76 27.42 17.00 -19.85
CA PHE A 76 26.24 17.79 -19.61
C PHE A 76 25.23 16.98 -18.79
N SER A 77 24.27 17.66 -18.18
CA SER A 77 23.13 17.05 -17.53
C SER A 77 21.84 17.36 -18.28
N ILE A 78 20.85 16.47 -18.12
CA ILE A 78 19.50 16.66 -18.64
C ILE A 78 18.53 16.46 -17.48
N ASP A 79 17.70 17.46 -17.22
CA ASP A 79 16.55 17.39 -16.32
C ASP A 79 15.32 16.85 -17.07
N LEU A 80 14.92 15.63 -16.74
CA LEU A 80 13.77 14.95 -17.34
C LEU A 80 12.42 15.44 -16.80
N SER A 81 12.40 16.36 -15.83
CA SER A 81 11.17 17.06 -15.39
C SER A 81 10.89 18.33 -16.21
N SER A 82 11.80 18.71 -17.12
CA SER A 82 11.62 19.89 -17.95
C SER A 82 10.54 19.70 -19.01
N ASN A 83 9.37 20.31 -18.78
CA ASN A 83 8.22 20.26 -19.68
C ASN A 83 8.19 21.40 -20.73
N ALA A 84 9.34 22.00 -21.06
CA ALA A 84 9.43 23.06 -22.08
C ALA A 84 9.03 22.58 -23.49
N THR A 85 9.15 21.28 -23.74
CA THR A 85 8.50 20.59 -24.87
C THR A 85 7.48 19.63 -24.29
N ALA A 86 6.20 19.99 -24.35
CA ALA A 86 5.13 19.30 -23.65
C ALA A 86 5.08 17.80 -23.98
N GLY A 87 5.09 16.94 -22.95
CA GLY A 87 4.99 15.48 -23.11
C GLY A 87 6.18 14.82 -23.80
N PHE A 88 7.30 15.53 -23.98
CA PHE A 88 8.49 14.99 -24.63
C PHE A 88 9.08 13.84 -23.82
N TYR A 89 9.34 14.04 -22.52
CA TYR A 89 9.84 13.02 -21.60
C TYR A 89 8.69 12.15 -21.07
N ALA A 90 8.46 11.03 -21.74
CA ALA A 90 7.36 10.10 -21.52
C ALA A 90 7.89 8.72 -21.16
N ALA A 91 7.37 8.13 -20.09
CA ALA A 91 7.66 6.77 -19.69
C ALA A 91 7.22 5.78 -20.78
N GLY A 92 8.00 4.71 -20.94
CA GLY A 92 7.84 3.74 -22.03
C GLY A 92 8.54 4.11 -23.33
N SER A 93 9.06 5.34 -23.45
CA SER A 93 9.83 5.77 -24.63
C SER A 93 11.33 5.51 -24.46
N HIS A 94 12.00 5.25 -25.58
CA HIS A 94 13.46 5.19 -25.68
C HIS A 94 14.01 6.51 -26.26
N TYR A 95 15.21 6.90 -25.85
CA TYR A 95 15.81 8.18 -26.19
C TYR A 95 17.26 8.00 -26.66
N TYR A 96 17.62 8.80 -27.66
CA TYR A 96 18.99 8.95 -28.16
C TYR A 96 19.45 10.38 -27.89
N VAL A 97 20.66 10.52 -27.35
CA VAL A 97 21.30 11.81 -27.13
C VAL A 97 22.51 11.91 -28.03
N THR A 98 22.57 12.95 -28.85
CA THR A 98 23.68 13.23 -29.76
C THR A 98 24.40 14.48 -29.35
N VAL A 99 25.68 14.54 -29.69
CA VAL A 99 26.50 15.74 -29.62
C VAL A 99 27.08 15.99 -31.01
N GLY A 100 26.91 17.21 -31.51
CA GLY A 100 27.54 17.68 -32.72
C GLY A 100 26.68 18.65 -33.53
N PRO A 101 27.32 19.39 -34.46
CA PRO A 101 28.75 19.31 -34.78
C PRO A 101 29.62 20.07 -33.77
N ILE A 102 30.66 19.44 -33.24
CA ILE A 102 31.66 20.07 -32.36
C ILE A 102 33.08 19.90 -32.91
N THR A 103 34.03 20.73 -32.45
CA THR A 103 35.43 20.64 -32.88
C THR A 103 36.28 19.90 -31.84
N ILE A 104 36.93 18.81 -32.26
CA ILE A 104 37.90 18.04 -31.47
C ILE A 104 39.15 17.88 -32.34
N ASP A 105 40.31 18.33 -31.82
CA ASP A 105 41.60 18.21 -32.52
C ASP A 105 41.54 18.68 -33.99
N ALA A 106 40.99 19.88 -34.20
CA ALA A 106 40.73 20.49 -35.51
C ALA A 106 39.78 19.71 -36.46
N GLY A 107 39.22 18.59 -36.03
CA GLY A 107 38.20 17.82 -36.74
C GLY A 107 36.78 18.16 -36.28
N THR A 108 35.83 18.14 -37.21
CA THR A 108 34.40 18.26 -36.90
C THR A 108 33.79 16.89 -36.62
N ILE A 109 33.27 16.70 -35.40
CA ILE A 109 32.79 15.40 -34.92
C ILE A 109 31.30 15.47 -34.57
N ASN A 110 30.58 14.39 -34.90
CA ASN A 110 29.21 14.13 -34.46
C ASN A 110 29.16 12.71 -33.90
N PHE A 111 28.49 12.51 -32.78
CA PHE A 111 28.36 11.18 -32.18
C PHE A 111 27.11 11.06 -31.30
N VAL A 112 26.72 9.81 -31.05
CA VAL A 112 25.71 9.49 -30.04
C VAL A 112 26.41 9.42 -28.68
N ALA A 113 26.08 10.35 -27.79
CA ALA A 113 26.66 10.44 -26.46
C ALA A 113 26.02 9.42 -25.50
N ALA A 114 24.68 9.30 -25.51
CA ALA A 114 23.98 8.38 -24.63
C ALA A 114 22.67 7.83 -25.22
N THR A 115 22.19 6.75 -24.62
CA THR A 115 20.84 6.19 -24.82
C THR A 115 20.22 5.85 -23.47
N PHE A 116 18.90 6.01 -23.36
CA PHE A 116 18.15 5.68 -22.14
C PHE A 116 16.66 5.44 -22.45
N SER A 117 15.96 4.80 -21.52
CA SER A 117 14.49 4.71 -21.54
C SER A 117 13.94 5.31 -20.26
N ILE A 118 12.75 5.93 -20.32
CA ILE A 118 12.12 6.50 -19.13
C ILE A 118 11.11 5.51 -18.54
N GLY A 119 11.14 5.37 -17.22
CA GLY A 119 10.20 4.53 -16.47
C GLY A 119 10.82 3.98 -15.21
N TYR A 120 10.17 2.97 -14.66
CA TYR A 120 10.69 2.20 -13.55
C TYR A 120 11.20 0.84 -14.02
N PRO A 121 12.37 0.38 -13.51
CA PRO A 121 12.82 -0.98 -13.72
C PRO A 121 11.76 -1.97 -13.23
N GLU A 122 11.62 -3.09 -13.94
CA GLU A 122 10.71 -4.20 -13.57
C GLU A 122 9.21 -3.86 -13.53
N ALA A 123 8.82 -2.65 -13.93
CA ALA A 123 7.42 -2.35 -14.19
C ALA A 123 6.90 -3.27 -15.32
N ILE A 124 5.70 -3.82 -15.15
CA ILE A 124 4.99 -4.54 -16.20
C ILE A 124 4.78 -3.60 -17.38
N ILE A 125 4.43 -2.34 -17.09
CA ILE A 125 4.15 -1.31 -18.09
C ILE A 125 4.75 0.01 -17.61
N ASN A 126 5.49 0.66 -18.51
CA ASN A 126 5.85 2.06 -18.39
C ASN A 126 5.14 2.79 -19.53
N THR A 127 4.30 3.78 -19.20
CA THR A 127 3.50 4.51 -20.19
C THR A 127 3.11 5.88 -19.63
N THR A 128 2.25 6.61 -20.34
CA THR A 128 1.69 7.88 -19.88
C THR A 128 0.18 7.80 -19.75
N ILE A 129 -0.40 8.77 -19.07
CA ILE A 129 -1.84 9.00 -19.04
C ILE A 129 -2.27 9.69 -20.34
N ALA A 130 -3.16 9.06 -21.11
CA ALA A 130 -3.71 9.66 -22.32
C ALA A 130 -4.78 10.71 -22.00
N SER A 131 -5.67 10.39 -21.07
CA SER A 131 -6.72 11.29 -20.60
C SER A 131 -7.19 10.94 -19.19
N VAL A 132 -7.68 11.94 -18.46
CA VAL A 132 -8.17 11.80 -17.09
C VAL A 132 -9.69 12.00 -17.07
N THR A 133 -10.42 11.01 -16.57
CA THR A 133 -11.86 11.14 -16.30
C THR A 133 -12.07 11.76 -14.92
N ASN A 134 -11.34 11.25 -13.92
CA ASN A 134 -11.24 11.79 -12.56
C ASN A 134 -9.96 11.24 -11.88
N GLN A 135 -9.71 11.64 -10.63
CA GLN A 135 -8.49 11.26 -9.91
C GLN A 135 -8.44 9.78 -9.46
N THR A 136 -9.43 8.99 -9.82
CA THR A 136 -9.46 7.53 -9.63
C THR A 136 -9.69 6.77 -10.95
N GLN A 137 -9.78 7.47 -12.08
CA GLN A 137 -10.19 6.90 -13.36
C GLN A 137 -9.54 7.65 -14.52
N PHE A 138 -8.73 6.94 -15.29
CA PHE A 138 -7.94 7.52 -16.38
C PHE A 138 -7.66 6.47 -17.45
N ILE A 139 -7.26 6.93 -18.63
CA ILE A 139 -6.93 6.09 -19.77
C ILE A 139 -5.42 6.04 -19.94
N LEU A 140 -4.86 4.85 -20.13
CA LEU A 140 -3.45 4.67 -20.48
C LEU A 140 -3.21 4.95 -21.97
N THR A 141 -2.11 5.61 -22.30
CA THR A 141 -1.64 5.72 -23.70
C THR A 141 -1.36 4.35 -24.29
N ASP A 142 -0.76 3.46 -23.50
CA ASP A 142 -0.56 2.07 -23.89
C ASP A 142 -0.86 1.08 -22.76
N GLY A 143 -1.35 -0.10 -23.12
CA GLY A 143 -1.88 -1.08 -22.18
C GLY A 143 -2.15 -2.42 -22.84
N PRO A 144 -2.31 -3.48 -22.04
CA PRO A 144 -2.46 -4.85 -22.50
C PRO A 144 -3.82 -5.08 -23.18
N ALA A 145 -3.91 -6.14 -23.99
CA ALA A 145 -5.13 -6.49 -24.72
C ALA A 145 -6.04 -7.46 -23.94
N GLU A 146 -5.63 -7.83 -22.73
CA GLU A 146 -6.31 -8.76 -21.86
C GLU A 146 -7.16 -8.02 -20.82
N ALA A 147 -8.43 -8.42 -20.68
CA ALA A 147 -9.30 -7.92 -19.63
C ALA A 147 -8.74 -8.27 -18.25
N ASP A 148 -8.89 -7.35 -17.29
CA ASP A 148 -8.61 -7.55 -15.86
C ASP A 148 -7.16 -7.92 -15.48
N VAL A 149 -6.24 -7.97 -16.45
CA VAL A 149 -4.86 -8.43 -16.23
C VAL A 149 -4.09 -7.51 -15.29
N LEU A 150 -4.42 -6.22 -15.26
CA LEU A 150 -3.77 -5.22 -14.43
C LEU A 150 -4.34 -5.12 -13.02
N ILE A 151 -5.48 -5.78 -12.72
CA ILE A 151 -6.11 -5.68 -11.39
C ILE A 151 -5.13 -6.14 -10.30
N GLY A 152 -5.04 -5.35 -9.23
CA GLY A 152 -4.13 -5.59 -8.12
C GLY A 152 -2.68 -5.16 -8.35
N CYS A 153 -2.36 -4.59 -9.52
CA CYS A 153 -1.04 -4.03 -9.77
C CYS A 153 -0.91 -2.66 -9.09
N PRO A 154 0.22 -2.37 -8.42
CA PRO A 154 0.52 -1.02 -7.95
C PRO A 154 0.76 -0.06 -9.13
N LEU A 155 0.28 1.16 -8.98
CA LEU A 155 0.46 2.26 -9.90
C LEU A 155 1.40 3.27 -9.26
N LEU A 156 2.40 3.72 -10.01
CA LEU A 156 3.30 4.78 -9.61
C LEU A 156 3.18 5.93 -10.60
N PHE A 157 2.71 7.07 -10.13
CA PHE A 157 2.52 8.26 -10.95
C PHE A 157 3.64 9.26 -10.70
N HIS A 158 4.04 9.96 -11.76
CA HIS A 158 4.94 11.10 -11.72
C HIS A 158 4.39 12.22 -12.57
N ASP A 159 4.38 13.42 -12.00
CA ASP A 159 4.10 14.64 -12.74
C ASP A 159 5.16 14.85 -13.83
N VAL A 160 4.70 15.12 -15.06
CA VAL A 160 5.60 15.46 -16.16
C VAL A 160 6.33 16.78 -15.95
N ALA A 161 5.76 17.68 -15.15
CA ALA A 161 6.27 19.04 -14.90
C ALA A 161 6.98 19.20 -13.55
N SER A 162 7.20 18.11 -12.80
CA SER A 162 7.83 18.17 -11.48
C SER A 162 8.65 16.93 -11.16
N ALA A 163 9.89 17.14 -10.73
CA ALA A 163 10.79 16.07 -10.30
C ALA A 163 10.36 15.41 -8.97
N LEU A 164 9.47 16.05 -8.21
CA LEU A 164 9.15 15.68 -6.83
C LEU A 164 7.74 15.14 -6.63
N GLN A 165 6.80 15.49 -7.52
CA GLN A 165 5.41 15.08 -7.38
C GLN A 165 5.24 13.63 -7.82
N LEU A 166 4.84 12.81 -6.86
CA LEU A 166 4.63 11.38 -6.99
C LEU A 166 3.39 10.97 -6.20
N SER A 167 2.65 10.01 -6.74
CA SER A 167 1.53 9.36 -6.06
C SER A 167 1.51 7.87 -6.34
N ILE A 168 0.85 7.12 -5.46
CA ILE A 168 0.81 5.66 -5.51
C ILE A 168 -0.64 5.22 -5.37
N GLY A 169 -1.12 4.43 -6.32
CA GLY A 169 -2.44 3.81 -6.27
C GLY A 169 -2.37 2.31 -6.54
N TYR A 170 -3.54 1.66 -6.57
CA TYR A 170 -3.68 0.28 -6.98
C TYR A 170 -4.81 0.16 -7.99
N VAL A 171 -4.61 -0.64 -9.04
CA VAL A 171 -5.66 -0.93 -10.02
C VAL A 171 -6.75 -1.78 -9.37
N THR A 172 -7.97 -1.26 -9.37
CA THR A 172 -9.18 -2.00 -8.93
C THR A 172 -9.95 -2.59 -10.12
N ASP A 173 -9.86 -1.96 -11.29
CA ASP A 173 -10.49 -2.42 -12.52
C ASP A 173 -9.67 -1.99 -13.75
N TYR A 174 -9.78 -2.76 -14.84
CA TYR A 174 -9.14 -2.43 -16.12
C TYR A 174 -10.05 -2.78 -17.31
N ILE A 175 -10.57 -1.74 -17.96
CA ILE A 175 -11.44 -1.85 -19.12
C ILE A 175 -10.58 -1.84 -20.38
N VAL A 176 -10.35 -3.03 -20.93
CA VAL A 176 -9.45 -3.27 -22.06
C VAL A 176 -9.81 -2.49 -23.33
N THR A 177 -11.10 -2.30 -23.64
CA THR A 177 -11.55 -1.66 -24.89
C THR A 177 -11.15 -0.19 -24.98
N THR A 178 -11.10 0.48 -23.83
CA THR A 178 -10.73 1.89 -23.71
C THR A 178 -9.35 2.07 -23.09
N LYS A 179 -8.70 0.99 -22.63
CA LYS A 179 -7.51 1.01 -21.76
C LYS A 179 -7.71 1.84 -20.49
N GLU A 180 -8.94 1.89 -20.01
CA GLU A 180 -9.31 2.66 -18.83
C GLU A 180 -8.95 1.89 -17.57
N VAL A 181 -8.27 2.56 -16.67
CA VAL A 181 -7.87 2.06 -15.35
C VAL A 181 -8.72 2.76 -14.32
N ILE A 182 -9.32 1.97 -13.44
CA ILE A 182 -9.92 2.46 -12.20
C ILE A 182 -8.98 2.08 -11.07
N CYS A 183 -8.68 3.03 -10.20
CA CYS A 183 -7.77 2.83 -9.08
C CYS A 183 -8.34 3.33 -7.75
N THR A 184 -7.74 2.86 -6.67
CA THR A 184 -7.88 3.52 -5.36
C THR A 184 -7.28 4.91 -5.42
N ASP A 185 -7.90 5.90 -4.75
CA ASP A 185 -7.41 7.29 -4.66
C ASP A 185 -5.90 7.33 -4.39
N PRO A 186 -5.08 7.71 -5.40
CA PRO A 186 -3.64 7.60 -5.28
C PRO A 186 -3.04 8.67 -4.34
N GLY A 187 -3.84 9.67 -3.91
CA GLY A 187 -3.38 10.77 -3.06
C GLY A 187 -2.20 11.54 -3.66
N GLY A 188 -1.61 12.47 -2.90
CA GLY A 188 -0.31 13.08 -3.25
C GLY A 188 -0.33 14.27 -4.22
N PHE A 189 -0.89 14.14 -5.43
CA PHE A 189 -1.04 15.26 -6.37
C PHE A 189 -2.14 14.99 -7.41
N THR A 190 -2.63 16.05 -8.06
CA THR A 190 -3.62 15.95 -9.15
C THR A 190 -2.91 15.54 -10.44
N PHE A 191 -3.10 14.30 -10.87
CA PHE A 191 -2.55 13.86 -12.14
C PHE A 191 -3.38 14.38 -13.31
N VAL A 192 -2.69 14.62 -14.42
CA VAL A 192 -3.20 15.16 -15.68
C VAL A 192 -2.80 14.26 -16.85
N ALA A 193 -3.36 14.52 -18.03
CA ALA A 193 -2.88 13.88 -19.25
C ALA A 193 -1.38 14.19 -19.43
N THR A 194 -0.65 13.26 -20.05
CA THR A 194 0.82 13.26 -20.25
C THR A 194 1.67 12.94 -19.03
N ASP A 195 1.10 12.88 -17.82
CA ASP A 195 1.83 12.38 -16.66
C ASP A 195 2.30 10.95 -16.87
N ASN A 196 3.44 10.63 -16.26
CA ASN A 196 4.07 9.34 -16.36
C ASN A 196 3.41 8.36 -15.40
N VAL A 197 3.12 7.15 -15.87
CA VAL A 197 2.56 6.08 -15.05
C VAL A 197 3.33 4.79 -15.29
N SER A 198 3.78 4.19 -14.19
CA SER A 198 4.43 2.88 -14.17
C SER A 198 3.59 1.90 -13.39
N ILE A 199 3.25 0.78 -14.01
CA ILE A 199 2.47 -0.30 -13.41
C ILE A 199 3.42 -1.40 -12.99
N MET A 200 3.51 -1.64 -11.69
CA MET A 200 4.46 -2.59 -11.11
C MET A 200 3.90 -4.02 -11.11
N MET A 201 4.76 -4.99 -10.82
CA MET A 201 4.32 -6.37 -10.65
C MET A 201 3.20 -6.48 -9.62
N ARG A 202 2.20 -7.34 -9.90
CA ARG A 202 1.10 -7.61 -8.99
C ARG A 202 1.65 -7.99 -7.62
N THR A 203 1.25 -7.25 -6.60
CA THR A 203 1.45 -7.66 -5.20
C THR A 203 0.28 -8.54 -4.79
N ASN A 204 0.49 -9.43 -3.81
CA ASN A 204 -0.62 -10.17 -3.23
C ASN A 204 -1.62 -9.17 -2.63
N VAL A 205 -2.82 -9.11 -3.21
CA VAL A 205 -3.88 -8.14 -2.93
C VAL A 205 -4.55 -8.42 -1.56
N HIS A 206 -3.73 -8.47 -0.50
CA HIS A 206 -4.12 -8.29 0.90
C HIS A 206 -3.43 -7.06 1.52
N ALA A 207 -2.62 -6.32 0.76
CA ALA A 207 -2.14 -5.01 1.16
C ALA A 207 -3.28 -3.99 1.02
N VAL A 208 -4.05 -3.84 2.10
CA VAL A 208 -4.96 -2.72 2.35
C VAL A 208 -5.98 -2.49 1.23
N GLN A 209 -6.89 -3.46 1.08
CA GLN A 209 -8.23 -3.13 0.59
C GLN A 209 -8.86 -2.11 1.55
N ALA A 210 -8.71 -0.83 1.21
CA ALA A 210 -9.73 0.18 1.48
C ALA A 210 -10.92 0.03 0.52
N THR A 211 -11.05 -1.11 -0.16
CA THR A 211 -12.32 -1.45 -0.83
C THR A 211 -13.33 -1.76 0.26
N THR A 212 -14.50 -1.16 0.14
CA THR A 212 -15.74 -1.46 0.87
C THR A 212 -15.98 -2.96 1.09
N GLN A 213 -15.45 -3.84 0.25
CA GLN A 213 -15.51 -5.29 0.44
C GLN A 213 -14.84 -5.77 1.75
N ALA A 214 -13.67 -5.28 2.14
CA ALA A 214 -13.02 -5.72 3.40
C ALA A 214 -13.77 -5.18 4.64
N ALA A 215 -14.32 -3.97 4.55
CA ALA A 215 -15.18 -3.42 5.60
C ALA A 215 -16.55 -4.12 5.64
N ALA A 216 -17.11 -4.50 4.49
CA ALA A 216 -18.36 -5.24 4.39
C ALA A 216 -18.18 -6.70 4.84
N ASP A 217 -17.05 -7.33 4.55
CA ASP A 217 -16.72 -8.69 4.97
C ASP A 217 -16.42 -8.70 6.47
N LEU A 218 -15.65 -7.74 6.98
CA LEU A 218 -15.43 -7.57 8.41
C LEU A 218 -16.74 -7.21 9.13
N ALA A 219 -17.59 -6.36 8.56
CA ALA A 219 -18.91 -6.06 9.10
C ALA A 219 -19.82 -7.29 9.05
N THR A 220 -19.73 -8.12 8.02
CA THR A 220 -20.48 -9.38 7.92
C THR A 220 -20.00 -10.37 8.96
N LEU A 221 -18.69 -10.52 9.14
CA LEU A 221 -18.06 -11.32 10.20
C LEU A 221 -18.44 -10.80 11.58
N LEU A 222 -18.40 -9.48 11.81
CA LEU A 222 -18.73 -8.83 13.07
C LEU A 222 -20.24 -8.94 13.37
N ASN A 223 -21.09 -8.79 12.37
CA ASN A 223 -22.54 -9.01 12.49
C ASN A 223 -22.88 -10.49 12.65
N ALA A 224 -22.01 -11.39 12.18
CA ALA A 224 -22.10 -12.83 12.42
C ALA A 224 -21.57 -13.24 13.80
N ILE A 225 -20.81 -12.38 14.50
CA ILE A 225 -20.53 -12.59 15.94
C ILE A 225 -21.88 -12.51 16.65
N PRO A 226 -22.34 -13.58 17.32
CA PRO A 226 -23.59 -13.56 18.06
C PRO A 226 -23.55 -12.42 19.08
N THR A 227 -24.38 -11.39 18.87
CA THR A 227 -24.53 -10.26 19.81
C THR A 227 -25.48 -10.60 20.97
N THR A 228 -26.21 -11.71 20.85
CA THR A 228 -26.86 -12.36 21.98
C THR A 228 -25.78 -12.84 22.94
N ALA A 229 -25.89 -12.49 24.22
CA ALA A 229 -24.93 -12.92 25.22
C ALA A 229 -24.66 -14.42 25.08
N MET A 230 -23.38 -14.78 25.06
CA MET A 230 -22.95 -16.17 24.98
C MET A 230 -23.78 -16.99 25.98
N ARG A 231 -24.39 -18.07 25.52
CA ARG A 231 -25.23 -18.99 26.30
C ARG A 231 -24.49 -19.41 27.58
N GLY A 232 -24.66 -18.65 28.65
CA GLY A 232 -23.82 -18.71 29.84
C GLY A 232 -23.94 -17.48 30.73
N THR A 233 -24.02 -16.27 30.16
CA THR A 233 -24.22 -15.05 30.95
C THR A 233 -25.69 -14.82 31.29
N ASP A 234 -26.60 -15.08 30.34
CA ASP A 234 -28.05 -14.98 30.55
C ASP A 234 -28.58 -16.11 31.44
N SER A 235 -27.85 -17.23 31.48
CA SER A 235 -28.12 -18.33 32.41
C SER A 235 -27.55 -18.10 33.80
N ALA A 236 -26.72 -17.09 34.07
CA ALA A 236 -26.29 -16.79 35.44
C ALA A 236 -27.43 -16.13 36.24
N ALA A 237 -28.19 -15.22 35.62
CA ALA A 237 -29.38 -14.62 36.24
C ALA A 237 -30.53 -15.62 36.41
N LEU A 238 -30.67 -16.59 35.48
CA LEU A 238 -31.63 -17.70 35.61
C LEU A 238 -31.11 -18.89 36.43
N ALA A 239 -29.80 -19.04 36.64
CA ALA A 239 -29.24 -20.01 37.59
C ALA A 239 -29.26 -19.47 39.03
N SER A 240 -29.42 -18.16 39.21
CA SER A 240 -29.86 -17.53 40.46
C SER A 240 -31.35 -17.79 40.76
N VAL A 241 -32.05 -18.67 40.03
CA VAL A 241 -33.40 -19.18 40.34
C VAL A 241 -33.39 -20.11 41.55
N ALA A 242 -32.77 -19.66 42.63
CA ALA A 242 -33.44 -19.55 43.90
C ALA A 242 -34.10 -18.16 43.94
N THR A 243 -35.07 -17.90 43.06
CA THR A 243 -35.88 -16.69 43.15
C THR A 243 -36.56 -16.68 44.51
N GLU A 244 -36.65 -15.52 45.16
CA GLU A 244 -37.25 -15.36 46.49
C GLU A 244 -38.62 -16.04 46.59
N THR A 245 -39.36 -16.16 45.48
CA THR A 245 -40.61 -16.92 45.36
C THR A 245 -40.47 -18.41 45.70
N ARG A 246 -39.44 -19.11 45.23
CA ARG A 246 -39.22 -20.54 45.56
C ARG A 246 -38.73 -20.75 46.98
N LEU A 247 -37.96 -19.79 47.51
CA LEU A 247 -37.62 -19.76 48.95
C LEU A 247 -38.89 -19.53 49.79
N ALA A 248 -39.77 -18.61 49.37
CA ALA A 248 -41.03 -18.34 50.04
C ALA A 248 -42.02 -19.52 49.95
N GLU A 249 -42.04 -20.28 48.85
CA GLU A 249 -42.80 -21.53 48.75
C GLU A 249 -42.30 -22.60 49.72
N LEU A 250 -40.98 -22.70 49.92
CA LEU A 250 -40.36 -23.64 50.86
C LEU A 250 -40.63 -23.21 52.32
N ASP A 251 -40.55 -21.91 52.60
CA ASP A 251 -40.76 -21.30 53.92
C ASP A 251 -42.24 -21.37 54.34
N ALA A 252 -43.18 -21.06 53.46
CA ALA A 252 -44.59 -20.90 53.84
C ALA A 252 -45.39 -22.21 53.92
N ALA A 253 -45.08 -23.24 53.13
CA ALA A 253 -45.99 -24.37 52.97
C ALA A 253 -45.56 -25.66 53.70
N ASN A 254 -44.26 -25.95 53.75
CA ASN A 254 -43.81 -27.30 54.12
C ASN A 254 -43.01 -27.34 55.42
N LEU A 255 -42.16 -26.35 55.70
CA LEU A 255 -41.30 -26.37 56.88
C LEU A 255 -42.08 -26.23 58.20
N PRO A 256 -42.97 -25.24 58.37
CA PRO A 256 -43.74 -25.10 59.61
C PRO A 256 -44.67 -26.30 59.85
N ALA A 257 -45.40 -26.74 58.82
CA ALA A 257 -46.34 -27.85 58.94
C ALA A 257 -45.66 -29.20 59.28
N VAL A 258 -44.51 -29.48 58.67
CA VAL A 258 -43.73 -30.69 59.00
C VAL A 258 -43.13 -30.59 60.40
N THR A 259 -42.69 -29.39 60.81
CA THR A 259 -42.15 -29.15 62.16
C THR A 259 -43.23 -29.35 63.21
N ASP A 260 -44.42 -28.79 63.02
CA ASP A 260 -45.56 -28.92 63.93
C ASP A 260 -46.04 -30.38 64.01
N ALA A 261 -46.17 -31.06 62.87
CA ALA A 261 -46.57 -32.46 62.83
C ALA A 261 -45.54 -33.39 63.50
N THR A 262 -44.25 -33.10 63.32
CA THR A 262 -43.17 -33.84 64.00
C THR A 262 -43.23 -33.59 65.49
N LYS A 263 -43.32 -32.34 65.92
CA LYS A 263 -43.46 -31.98 67.34
C LYS A 263 -44.67 -32.67 67.97
N ALA A 264 -45.84 -32.63 67.33
CA ALA A 264 -47.04 -33.29 67.83
C ALA A 264 -46.86 -34.81 68.00
N LYS A 265 -46.14 -35.48 67.09
CA LYS A 265 -45.83 -36.91 67.24
C LYS A 265 -44.86 -37.15 68.38
N THR A 266 -43.81 -36.34 68.50
CA THR A 266 -42.81 -36.45 69.56
C THR A 266 -43.41 -36.17 70.94
N ASP A 267 -44.29 -35.18 71.05
CA ASP A 267 -45.02 -34.85 72.29
C ASP A 267 -45.98 -35.98 72.71
N ASN A 268 -46.51 -36.75 71.76
CA ASN A 268 -47.39 -37.89 72.01
C ASN A 268 -46.64 -39.22 72.19
N LEU A 269 -45.30 -39.22 72.24
CA LEU A 269 -44.53 -40.40 72.58
C LEU A 269 -44.76 -40.74 74.06
N ASN A 270 -45.74 -41.60 74.32
CA ASN A 270 -45.98 -42.18 75.64
C ASN A 270 -45.28 -43.53 75.74
N PHE A 271 -44.29 -43.63 76.62
CA PHE A 271 -43.62 -44.89 76.93
C PHE A 271 -44.41 -45.66 77.99
N GLY A 272 -45.56 -46.22 77.58
CA GLY A 272 -46.54 -46.86 78.48
C GLY A 272 -46.10 -48.16 79.17
N VAL A 273 -44.81 -48.47 79.21
CA VAL A 273 -44.25 -49.62 79.93
C VAL A 273 -43.02 -49.17 80.72
N THR A 274 -43.14 -49.22 82.05
CA THR A 274 -42.07 -48.96 83.02
C THR A 274 -40.85 -49.86 82.73
N GLY A 275 -39.64 -49.27 82.73
CA GLY A 275 -38.38 -50.00 82.61
C GLY A 275 -37.92 -50.36 81.19
N LYS A 276 -38.49 -49.75 80.14
CA LYS A 276 -38.10 -49.97 78.72
C LYS A 276 -37.35 -48.79 78.08
N VAL A 277 -37.20 -47.68 78.78
CA VAL A 277 -36.39 -46.53 78.34
C VAL A 277 -34.96 -46.72 78.84
N ASP A 278 -33.96 -46.47 77.99
CA ASP A 278 -32.55 -46.54 78.37
C ASP A 278 -32.26 -45.54 79.50
N SER A 279 -31.51 -45.96 80.54
CA SER A 279 -31.23 -45.12 81.71
C SER A 279 -30.48 -43.81 81.39
N ASN A 280 -29.92 -43.68 80.18
CA ASN A 280 -29.25 -42.47 79.73
C ASN A 280 -30.22 -41.42 79.14
N ILE A 281 -31.50 -41.75 78.94
CA ILE A 281 -32.53 -40.80 78.49
C ILE A 281 -33.20 -40.19 79.72
N THR A 282 -32.74 -39.01 80.13
CA THR A 282 -33.26 -38.32 81.32
C THR A 282 -34.42 -37.38 81.02
N HIS A 283 -34.56 -36.94 79.76
CA HIS A 283 -35.60 -36.00 79.33
C HIS A 283 -36.11 -36.39 77.95
N VAL A 284 -37.41 -36.21 77.72
CA VAL A 284 -38.02 -36.21 76.40
C VAL A 284 -38.65 -34.84 76.20
N ASN A 285 -38.15 -34.10 75.21
CA ASN A 285 -38.40 -32.67 75.03
C ASN A 285 -37.94 -31.87 76.27
N GLU A 286 -38.91 -31.37 77.05
CA GLU A 286 -38.69 -30.57 78.27
C GLU A 286 -39.22 -31.28 79.53
N THR A 287 -39.71 -32.52 79.39
CA THR A 287 -40.28 -33.29 80.49
C THR A 287 -39.25 -34.31 80.96
N GLU A 288 -38.95 -34.29 82.25
CA GLU A 288 -38.14 -35.32 82.90
C GLU A 288 -38.88 -36.67 82.81
N VAL A 289 -38.18 -37.72 82.40
CA VAL A 289 -38.78 -39.05 82.31
C VAL A 289 -38.79 -39.66 83.71
N ASP A 290 -39.96 -39.68 84.34
CA ASP A 290 -40.11 -40.18 85.71
C ASP A 290 -40.29 -41.72 85.69
N GLY A 291 -39.26 -42.44 86.17
CA GLY A 291 -39.28 -43.90 86.29
C GLY A 291 -38.11 -44.61 85.61
N THR A 292 -36.96 -44.63 86.27
CA THR A 292 -36.19 -45.87 86.39
C THR A 292 -36.88 -46.83 87.36
#